data_AF-A0A9P4DS00-F1
#
_entry.id   AF-A0A9P4DS00-F1
#
_cell.length_a   1.000
_cell.length_b   1.000
_cell.length_c   1.000
_cell.angle_alpha   90.00
_cell.angle_beta   90.00
_cell.angle_gamma   90.00
#
_symmetry.space_group_name_H-M   'P 1'
#
loop_
_entity.id
_entity.type
_entity.pdbx_description
1 polymer ?
#
loop_
_entity_poly.entity_id
_entity_poly.type
_entity_poly.pdbx_seq_one_letter_code
_entity_poly.pdbx_strand_id
1 'polypeptide(L)'
;MKKTITAACALILTLASASCQKSTTEQFLNMQEEMIELMENIKDQSSANKAAEKIAKLRAESKELENSMSQEEKKKMWDTEEYRKFLFKKEPVKMELFQKDYYGSYELRQAMYGM
;
A
#
# COMPACT_ATOMS: atom_id res chain seq x y z
N MET A 1 -5.20 -16.11 -37.34
CA MET A 1 -5.54 -16.29 -35.91
C MET A 1 -4.59 -15.43 -35.08
N LYS A 2 -5.10 -14.36 -34.46
CA LYS A 2 -4.31 -13.45 -33.61
C LYS A 2 -3.98 -14.17 -32.29
N LYS A 3 -2.69 -14.27 -31.94
CA LYS A 3 -2.24 -14.70 -30.61
C LYS A 3 -1.87 -13.45 -29.82
N THR A 4 -2.77 -13.02 -28.94
CA THR A 4 -2.54 -11.99 -27.93
C THR A 4 -1.73 -12.61 -26.80
N ILE A 5 -0.40 -12.59 -26.92
CA ILE A 5 0.50 -13.06 -25.86
C ILE A 5 0.63 -11.92 -24.85
N THR A 6 -0.20 -12.04 -23.81
CA THR A 6 0.23 -11.97 -22.40
C THR A 6 1.18 -10.82 -22.04
N ALA A 7 0.62 -9.62 -21.89
CA ALA A 7 1.28 -8.47 -21.25
C ALA A 7 1.65 -8.72 -19.78
N ALA A 8 1.15 -9.80 -19.15
CA ALA A 8 1.48 -10.18 -17.78
C ALA A 8 2.93 -10.68 -17.60
N CYS A 9 3.64 -11.06 -18.67
CA CYS A 9 5.02 -11.53 -18.56
C CYS A 9 6.07 -10.42 -18.59
N ALA A 10 5.71 -9.19 -19.01
CA ALA A 10 6.67 -8.09 -19.10
C ALA A 10 7.07 -7.52 -17.73
N LEU A 11 6.23 -7.67 -16.71
CA LEU A 11 6.56 -7.25 -15.33
C LEU A 11 7.47 -8.25 -14.61
N ILE A 12 7.46 -9.53 -15.03
CA ILE A 12 8.25 -10.60 -14.39
C ILE A 12 9.71 -10.59 -14.89
N LEU A 13 9.96 -10.10 -16.11
CA LEU A 13 11.29 -10.18 -16.75
C LEU A 13 12.29 -9.11 -16.31
N THR A 14 11.92 -8.16 -15.45
CA THR A 14 12.87 -7.19 -14.86
C THR A 14 13.41 -7.61 -13.48
N LEU A 15 13.05 -8.80 -12.98
CA LEU A 15 13.51 -9.34 -11.68
C LEU A 15 14.85 -10.11 -11.74
N ALA A 16 15.60 -9.98 -12.82
CA ALA A 16 16.86 -10.70 -13.04
C ALA A 16 18.09 -9.77 -13.14
N SER A 17 18.13 -8.67 -12.39
CA SER A 17 19.36 -7.91 -12.11
C SER A 17 19.72 -8.04 -10.64
N ALA A 18 20.48 -9.09 -10.32
CA ALA A 18 21.00 -9.38 -9.00
C ALA A 18 21.91 -8.27 -8.47
N SER A 19 21.52 -7.63 -7.35
CA SER A 19 22.38 -7.27 -6.20
C SER A 19 21.65 -6.43 -5.12
N CYS A 20 20.55 -5.74 -5.42
CA CYS A 20 19.79 -4.95 -4.41
C CYS A 20 18.27 -5.00 -4.62
N GLN A 21 17.72 -6.13 -5.05
CA GLN A 21 16.27 -6.23 -5.25
C GLN A 21 15.60 -6.51 -3.90
N LYS A 22 14.92 -5.49 -3.34
CA LYS A 22 14.13 -5.61 -2.10
C LYS A 22 13.22 -6.83 -2.20
N SER A 23 13.16 -7.62 -1.13
CA SER A 23 12.22 -8.75 -1.06
C SER A 23 10.78 -8.28 -1.26
N THR A 24 9.88 -9.16 -1.71
CA THR A 24 8.44 -8.88 -1.80
C THR A 24 7.90 -8.37 -0.45
N THR A 25 8.38 -8.94 0.66
CA THR A 25 8.07 -8.49 2.02
C THR A 25 8.54 -7.05 2.27
N GLU A 26 9.80 -6.73 1.97
CA GLU A 26 10.31 -5.37 2.13
C GLU A 26 9.52 -4.37 1.26
N GLN A 27 9.22 -4.72 0.01
CA GLN A 27 8.44 -3.85 -0.87
C GLN A 27 7.05 -3.57 -0.28
N PHE A 28 6.38 -4.59 0.25
CA PHE A 28 5.10 -4.44 0.92
C PHE A 28 5.19 -3.52 2.14
N LEU A 29 6.20 -3.73 3.00
CA LEU A 29 6.40 -2.92 4.20
C LEU A 29 6.69 -1.45 3.85
N ASN A 30 7.52 -1.19 2.83
CA ASN A 30 7.77 0.17 2.34
C ASN A 30 6.48 0.84 1.83
N MET A 31 5.62 0.12 1.11
CA MET A 31 4.33 0.66 0.67
C MET A 31 3.40 0.99 1.85
N GLN A 32 3.41 0.19 2.92
CA GLN A 32 2.64 0.50 4.13
C GLN A 32 3.18 1.73 4.86
N GLU A 33 4.49 1.91 4.91
CA GLU A 33 5.13 3.11 5.46
C GLU A 33 4.75 4.36 4.66
N GLU A 34 4.88 4.31 3.34
CA GLU A 34 4.53 5.43 2.46
C GLU A 34 3.05 5.81 2.58
N MET A 35 2.15 4.82 2.71
CA MET A 35 0.74 5.10 2.98
C MET A 35 0.53 5.86 4.29
N ILE A 36 1.24 5.49 5.36
CA ILE A 36 1.14 6.16 6.67
C ILE A 36 1.69 7.58 6.57
N GLU A 37 2.84 7.78 5.94
CA GLU A 37 3.42 9.12 5.73
C GLU A 37 2.49 10.04 4.94
N LEU A 38 1.83 9.51 3.89
CA LEU A 38 0.83 10.27 3.14
C LEU A 38 -0.33 10.68 4.02
N MET A 39 -0.80 9.79 4.90
CA MET A 39 -1.88 10.08 5.83
C MET A 39 -1.49 11.13 6.88
N GLU A 40 -0.29 11.02 7.46
CA GLU A 40 0.24 11.97 8.45
C GLU A 40 0.42 13.39 7.87
N ASN A 41 0.63 13.49 6.55
CA ASN A 41 0.80 14.77 5.86
C ASN A 41 -0.51 15.45 5.43
N ILE A 42 -1.68 14.84 5.67
CA ILE A 42 -2.99 15.45 5.38
C ILE A 42 -3.28 16.51 6.44
N LYS A 43 -3.44 17.77 5.99
CA LYS A 43 -3.66 18.94 6.87
C LYS A 43 -4.96 19.67 6.58
N ASP A 44 -5.58 19.38 5.45
CA ASP A 44 -6.82 19.98 4.97
C ASP A 44 -7.49 19.08 3.91
N GLN A 45 -8.67 19.47 3.45
CA GLN A 45 -9.42 18.71 2.45
C GLN A 45 -8.73 18.65 1.08
N SER A 46 -7.94 19.67 0.73
CA SER A 46 -7.22 19.71 -0.55
C SER A 46 -6.07 18.69 -0.59
N SER A 47 -5.30 18.62 0.49
CA SER A 47 -4.26 17.62 0.70
C SER A 47 -4.84 16.21 0.85
N ALA A 48 -6.01 16.06 1.49
CA ALA A 48 -6.75 14.79 1.53
C ALA A 48 -7.08 14.26 0.12
N ASN A 49 -7.63 15.11 -0.75
CA ASN A 49 -7.97 14.73 -2.13
C ASN A 49 -6.72 14.34 -2.94
N LYS A 50 -5.62 15.08 -2.79
CA LYS A 50 -4.35 14.75 -3.46
C LYS A 50 -3.74 13.45 -2.95
N ALA A 51 -3.84 13.18 -1.65
CA ALA A 51 -3.33 11.96 -1.06
C ALA A 51 -4.18 10.74 -1.46
N ALA A 52 -5.49 10.91 -1.67
CA ALA A 52 -6.43 9.83 -1.94
C ALA A 52 -6.04 8.95 -3.14
N GLU A 53 -5.69 9.55 -4.28
CA GLU A 53 -5.29 8.79 -5.47
C GLU A 53 -4.05 7.92 -5.21
N LYS A 54 -3.04 8.51 -4.53
CA LYS A 54 -1.80 7.82 -4.22
C LYS A 54 -1.99 6.72 -3.17
N ILE A 55 -2.81 6.97 -2.15
CA ILE A 55 -3.19 5.97 -1.14
C ILE A 55 -3.95 4.81 -1.80
N ALA A 56 -4.89 5.10 -2.70
CA ALA A 56 -5.65 4.07 -3.42
C ALA A 56 -4.73 3.19 -4.27
N LYS A 57 -3.78 3.80 -5.00
CA LYS A 57 -2.79 3.09 -5.79
C LYS A 57 -1.90 2.19 -4.92
N LEU A 58 -1.31 2.73 -3.86
CA LEU A 58 -0.47 1.96 -2.92
C LEU A 58 -1.24 0.80 -2.28
N ARG A 59 -2.54 0.98 -2.01
CA ARG A 59 -3.38 -0.10 -1.49
C ARG A 59 -3.61 -1.21 -2.51
N ALA A 60 -3.88 -0.85 -3.76
CA ALA A 60 -4.06 -1.82 -4.83
C ALA A 60 -2.77 -2.62 -5.06
N GLU A 61 -1.64 -1.92 -5.20
CA GLU A 61 -0.32 -2.53 -5.42
C GLU A 61 0.12 -3.40 -4.23
N SER A 62 -0.05 -2.93 -2.99
CA SER A 62 0.30 -3.72 -1.80
C SER A 62 -0.59 -4.96 -1.65
N LYS A 63 -1.87 -4.90 -2.04
CA LYS A 63 -2.77 -6.06 -2.05
C LYS A 63 -2.37 -7.09 -3.10
N GLU A 64 -2.00 -6.65 -4.31
CA GLU A 64 -1.48 -7.55 -5.35
C GLU A 64 -0.18 -8.22 -4.92
N LEU A 65 0.72 -7.44 -4.32
CA LEU A 65 1.99 -7.92 -3.80
C LEU A 65 1.78 -8.93 -2.67
N GLU A 66 0.92 -8.64 -1.70
CA GLU A 66 0.53 -9.60 -0.66
C GLU A 66 -0.08 -10.86 -1.27
N ASN A 67 -0.94 -10.75 -2.27
CA ASN A 67 -1.54 -11.92 -2.94
C ASN A 67 -0.50 -12.80 -3.66
N SER A 68 0.63 -12.23 -4.10
CA SER A 68 1.72 -12.98 -4.73
C SER A 68 2.62 -13.72 -3.73
N MET A 69 2.58 -13.38 -2.44
CA MET A 69 3.39 -14.04 -1.40
C MET A 69 2.84 -15.43 -1.06
N SER A 70 3.73 -16.37 -0.76
CA SER A 70 3.38 -17.64 -0.14
C SER A 70 2.79 -17.45 1.27
N GLN A 71 2.11 -18.48 1.79
CA GLN A 71 1.56 -18.43 3.14
C GLN A 71 2.66 -18.35 4.20
N GLU A 72 3.80 -19.01 3.95
CA GLU A 72 4.98 -18.96 4.82
C GLU A 72 5.59 -17.55 4.86
N GLU A 73 5.69 -16.87 3.72
CA GLU A 73 6.18 -15.49 3.65
C GLU A 73 5.23 -14.52 4.37
N LYS A 74 3.92 -14.65 4.16
CA LYS A 74 2.90 -13.85 4.87
C LYS A 74 3.01 -14.02 6.37
N LYS A 75 3.11 -15.27 6.83
CA LYS A 75 3.23 -15.57 8.26
C LYS A 75 4.48 -14.93 8.85
N LYS A 76 5.64 -15.10 8.19
CA LYS A 76 6.89 -14.47 8.62
C LYS A 76 6.79 -12.96 8.65
N MET A 77 6.17 -12.35 7.63
CA MET A 77 5.94 -10.90 7.57
C MET A 77 5.06 -10.43 8.74
N TRP A 78 3.93 -11.10 9.01
CA TRP A 78 3.04 -10.72 10.11
C TRP A 78 3.69 -10.88 11.49
N ASP A 79 4.64 -11.80 11.60
CA ASP A 79 5.42 -12.03 12.82
C ASP A 79 6.57 -11.01 13.00
N THR A 80 6.92 -10.20 11.99
CA THR A 80 7.99 -9.19 12.14
C THR A 80 7.58 -8.04 13.04
N GLU A 81 8.55 -7.50 13.78
CA GLU A 81 8.35 -6.33 14.63
C GLU A 81 7.97 -5.09 13.80
N GLU A 82 8.49 -4.96 12.58
CA GLU A 82 8.19 -3.88 11.66
C GLU A 82 6.71 -3.88 11.26
N TYR A 83 6.16 -5.04 10.90
CA TYR A 83 4.73 -5.15 10.58
C TYR A 83 3.85 -4.75 11.77
N ARG A 84 4.21 -5.18 12.99
CA ARG A 84 3.51 -4.79 14.21
C ARG A 84 3.59 -3.28 14.46
N LYS A 85 4.76 -2.66 14.27
CA LYS A 85 4.94 -1.20 14.38
C LYS A 85 4.01 -0.45 13.44
N PHE A 86 3.85 -0.93 12.20
CA PHE A 86 2.92 -0.32 11.25
C PHE A 86 1.47 -0.38 11.73
N LEU A 87 1.01 -1.53 12.25
CA LEU A 87 -0.34 -1.66 12.80
C LEU A 87 -0.59 -0.66 13.93
N PHE A 88 0.37 -0.50 14.84
CA PHE A 88 0.25 0.44 15.96
C PHE A 88 0.28 1.92 15.52
N LYS A 89 0.98 2.26 14.44
CA LYS A 89 1.01 3.64 13.91
C LYS A 89 -0.22 3.98 13.07
N LYS A 90 -0.69 3.04 12.25
CA LYS A 90 -1.73 3.29 11.24
C LYS A 90 -3.09 3.63 11.87
N GLU A 91 -3.48 2.94 12.93
CA GLU A 91 -4.79 3.13 13.57
C GLU A 91 -4.96 4.52 14.23
N PRO A 92 -4.00 5.04 15.03
CA PRO A 92 -4.06 6.42 15.52
C PRO A 92 -4.21 7.46 14.41
N VAL A 93 -3.45 7.34 13.31
CA VAL A 93 -3.51 8.30 12.20
C VAL A 93 -4.89 8.24 11.52
N LYS A 94 -5.47 7.05 11.30
CA LYS A 94 -6.85 6.94 10.78
C LYS A 94 -7.86 7.63 11.69
N MET A 95 -7.72 7.45 13.01
CA MET A 95 -8.61 8.05 14.00
C MET A 95 -8.48 9.58 14.03
N GLU A 96 -7.27 10.12 13.89
CA GLU A 96 -7.05 11.56 13.80
C GLU A 96 -7.69 12.16 12.54
N LEU A 97 -7.49 11.53 11.38
CA LEU A 97 -8.14 11.93 10.13
C LEU A 97 -9.67 11.90 10.23
N PHE A 98 -10.21 10.94 11.00
CA PHE A 98 -11.64 10.84 11.30
C PHE A 98 -12.14 11.99 12.18
N GLN A 99 -11.46 12.23 13.30
CA GLN A 99 -11.85 13.29 14.24
C GLN A 99 -11.76 14.69 13.64
N LYS A 100 -10.83 14.90 12.70
CA LYS A 100 -10.64 16.19 12.00
C LYS A 100 -11.56 16.39 10.78
N ASP A 101 -12.48 15.46 10.53
CA ASP A 101 -13.42 15.49 9.40
C ASP A 101 -12.74 15.58 8.01
N TYR A 102 -11.50 15.12 7.89
CA TYR A 102 -10.83 15.05 6.58
C TYR A 102 -11.42 13.95 5.68
N TYR A 103 -12.18 13.02 6.27
CA TYR A 103 -13.07 12.12 5.52
C TYR A 103 -14.31 12.82 4.95
N GLY A 104 -14.48 14.13 5.10
CA GLY A 104 -15.36 14.92 4.23
C GLY A 104 -14.98 14.76 2.74
N SER A 105 -13.72 14.42 2.44
CA SER A 105 -13.29 13.94 1.13
C SER A 105 -13.92 12.57 0.80
N TYR A 106 -14.71 12.51 -0.26
CA TYR A 106 -15.26 11.25 -0.77
C TYR A 106 -14.15 10.31 -1.24
N GLU A 107 -13.17 10.87 -1.96
CA GLU A 107 -12.05 10.16 -2.55
C GLU A 107 -11.15 9.52 -1.48
N LEU A 108 -10.88 10.22 -0.38
CA LEU A 108 -10.09 9.67 0.71
C LEU A 108 -10.84 8.52 1.41
N ARG A 109 -12.16 8.66 1.64
CA ARG A 109 -12.97 7.56 2.19
C ARG A 109 -12.94 6.33 1.27
N GLN A 110 -13.04 6.54 -0.03
CA GLN A 110 -12.95 5.47 -1.03
C GLN A 110 -11.60 4.77 -0.98
N ALA A 111 -10.49 5.51 -0.95
CA ALA A 111 -9.15 4.95 -0.86
C ALA A 111 -8.92 4.16 0.45
N MET A 112 -9.49 4.63 1.55
CA MET A 112 -9.26 4.08 2.90
C MET A 112 -10.19 2.93 3.29
N TYR A 113 -11.39 2.85 2.71
CA TYR A 113 -12.37 1.82 3.05
C TYR A 113 -12.80 0.95 1.88
N GLY A 114 -12.56 1.38 0.63
CA GLY A 114 -12.90 0.62 -0.58
C GLY A 114 -14.39 0.38 -0.77
N MET A 115 -15.24 1.35 -0.38
CA MET A 115 -16.71 1.25 -0.38
C MET A 115 -17.36 1.69 -1.68
#